data_AF-A0A9D8G9C0-F1
#
_entry.id   AF-A0A9D8G9C0-F1
#
_cell.length_a   1.000
_cell.length_b   1.000
_cell.length_c   1.000
_cell.angle_alpha   90.00
_cell.angle_beta   90.00
_cell.angle_gamma   90.00
#
_symmetry.space_group_name_H-M   'P 1'
#
loop_
_entity.id
_entity.type
_entity.pdbx_description
1 polymer ?
#
loop_
_entity_poly.entity_id
_entity_poly.type
_entity_poly.pdbx_seq_one_letter_code
_entity_poly.pdbx_strand_id
1 'polypeptide(L)' 'MAHVVDSNTLDRIFAEVDRGFDQQMQMLSDLVAIPSCRGEESRAQDFMAHAMADLGLAIDRWKINVDEIRHLPGFSPVMV' A
#
# COMPACT_ATOMS: atom_id res chain seq x y z
N MET A 1 -10.15 23.14 10.44
CA MET A 1 -10.79 23.87 9.33
C MET A 1 -10.53 23.09 8.07
N ALA A 2 -11.56 22.54 7.41
CA ALA A 2 -11.36 21.81 6.17
C ALA A 2 -11.04 22.83 5.07
N HIS A 3 -9.84 22.74 4.49
CA HIS A 3 -9.52 23.47 3.28
C HIS A 3 -10.36 22.86 2.15
N VAL A 4 -11.32 23.61 1.62
CA VAL A 4 -11.97 23.25 0.36
C VAL A 4 -10.93 23.41 -0.73
N VAL A 5 -10.59 22.31 -1.39
CA VAL A 5 -9.75 22.31 -2.59
C VAL A 5 -10.56 22.97 -3.70
N ASP A 6 -10.00 24.01 -4.32
CA ASP A 6 -10.68 24.73 -5.39
C ASP A 6 -10.80 23.88 -6.67
N SER A 7 -11.74 24.24 -7.55
CA SER A 7 -12.04 23.48 -8.78
C SER A 7 -10.84 23.38 -9.73
N ASN A 8 -10.00 24.41 -9.81
CA ASN A 8 -8.83 24.38 -10.69
C ASN A 8 -7.80 23.35 -10.20
N THR A 9 -7.58 23.31 -8.89
CA THR A 9 -6.72 22.31 -8.27
C THR A 9 -7.27 20.89 -8.49
N LEU A 10 -8.59 20.69 -8.37
CA LEU A 10 -9.23 19.39 -8.65
C LEU A 10 -9.06 18.96 -10.11
N ASP A 11 -9.33 19.86 -11.07
CA ASP A 11 -9.20 19.57 -12.50
C ASP A 11 -7.77 19.15 -12.86
N ARG A 12 -6.77 19.81 -12.25
CA ARG A 12 -5.36 19.46 -12.44
C ARG A 12 -5.01 18.10 -11.86
N ILE A 13 -5.54 17.75 -10.69
CA ILE A 13 -5.34 16.43 -10.09
C ILE A 13 -5.93 15.35 -11.00
N PHE A 14 -7.17 15.54 -11.48
CA PHE A 14 -7.79 14.58 -12.39
C PHE A 14 -7.02 14.42 -13.70
N ALA A 15 -6.56 15.52 -14.30
CA ALA A 15 -5.77 15.46 -15.51
C ALA A 15 -4.45 14.68 -15.33
N GLU A 16 -3.78 14.81 -14.18
CA GLU A 16 -2.55 14.06 -13.91
C GLU A 16 -2.83 12.59 -13.55
N VAL A 17 -3.96 12.28 -12.90
CA VAL A 17 -4.43 10.90 -12.71
C VAL A 17 -4.72 10.24 -14.06
N ASP A 18 -5.44 10.91 -14.95
CA ASP A 18 -5.74 10.41 -16.29
C ASP A 18 -4.45 10.19 -17.10
N ARG A 19 -3.49 11.11 -17.00
CA ARG A 19 -2.18 10.98 -17.65
C ARG A 19 -1.40 9.75 -17.13
N GLY A 20 -1.51 9.45 -15.85
CA GLY A 20 -0.81 8.34 -15.18
C GLY A 20 -1.55 7.00 -15.20
N PHE A 21 -2.75 6.94 -15.78
CA PHE A 21 -3.66 5.80 -15.59
C PHE A 21 -3.08 4.47 -16.10
N ASP A 22 -2.40 4.48 -17.25
CA ASP A 22 -1.76 3.27 -17.79
C ASP A 22 -0.62 2.77 -16.87
N GLN A 23 0.16 3.67 -16.28
CA GLN A 23 1.20 3.31 -15.32
C GLN A 23 0.59 2.73 -14.04
N GLN A 24 -0.52 3.28 -13.56
CA GLN A 24 -1.27 2.75 -12.43
C GLN A 24 -1.79 1.34 -12.72
N MET A 25 -2.34 1.12 -13.91
CA MET A 25 -2.83 -0.20 -14.33
C MET A 25 -1.70 -1.22 -14.43
N GLN A 26 -0.53 -0.82 -14.92
CA GLN A 26 0.64 -1.70 -14.97
C GLN A 26 1.12 -2.06 -13.56
N MET A 27 1.29 -1.07 -12.68
CA MET A 27 1.72 -1.29 -11.29
C MET A 27 0.77 -2.22 -10.53
N LEU A 28 -0.55 -2.04 -10.72
CA LEU A 28 -1.56 -2.92 -10.14
C LEU A 28 -1.46 -4.34 -10.71
N SER A 29 -1.27 -4.48 -12.02
CA SER A 29 -1.10 -5.78 -12.68
C SER A 29 0.14 -6.51 -12.17
N ASP A 30 1.25 -5.80 -12.00
CA ASP A 30 2.50 -6.35 -11.46
C ASP A 30 2.33 -6.81 -10.01
N LEU A 31 1.65 -6.02 -9.17
CA LEU A 31 1.35 -6.39 -7.79
C LEU A 31 0.46 -7.65 -7.72
N VAL A 32 -0.61 -7.70 -8.51
CA VAL A 32 -1.55 -8.85 -8.54
C VAL A 32 -0.87 -10.13 -9.02
N ALA A 33 0.14 -10.02 -9.88
CA ALA A 33 0.92 -11.17 -10.35
C ALA A 33 1.82 -11.79 -9.25
N ILE A 34 2.04 -11.13 -8.11
CA ILE A 34 2.84 -11.64 -7.01
C ILE A 34 1.99 -12.59 -6.14
N PRO A 35 2.31 -13.90 -6.08
CA PRO A 35 1.66 -14.81 -5.14
C PRO A 35 1.97 -14.33 -3.72
N SER A 36 0.92 -13.94 -2.99
CA SER A 36 1.02 -13.26 -1.68
C SER A 36 -0.08 -13.73 -0.74
N CYS A 37 -0.41 -15.02 -0.80
CA CYS A 37 -1.29 -15.67 0.17
C CYS A 37 -0.62 -15.73 1.55
N ARG A 38 -1.38 -16.20 2.55
CA ARG A 38 -0.89 -16.30 3.94
C ARG A 38 0.45 -17.02 4.02
N GLY A 39 1.47 -16.37 4.58
CA GLY A 39 2.85 -16.89 4.70
C GLY A 39 3.80 -16.53 3.54
N GLU A 40 3.26 -16.05 2.41
CA GLU A 40 4.00 -15.72 1.19
C GLU A 40 3.96 -14.21 0.87
N GLU A 41 3.49 -13.38 1.79
CA GLU A 41 3.20 -11.96 1.55
C GLU A 41 4.46 -11.09 1.36
N SER A 42 5.62 -11.59 1.79
CA SER A 42 6.87 -10.81 1.87
C SER A 42 7.24 -10.12 0.55
N ARG A 43 7.06 -10.79 -0.59
CA ARG A 43 7.37 -10.24 -1.92
C ARG A 43 6.45 -9.09 -2.32
N ALA A 44 5.16 -9.17 -1.98
CA ALA A 44 4.21 -8.08 -2.24
C ALA A 44 4.48 -6.90 -1.30
N GLN A 45 4.86 -7.17 -0.04
CA GLN A 45 5.29 -6.13 0.90
C GLN A 45 6.57 -5.43 0.43
N ASP A 46 7.54 -6.17 -0.11
CA ASP A 46 8.75 -5.62 -0.74
C ASP A 46 8.39 -4.71 -1.91
N PHE A 47 7.52 -5.17 -2.81
CA PHE A 47 7.07 -4.39 -3.97
C PHE A 47 6.46 -3.06 -3.53
N MET A 48 5.53 -3.08 -2.57
CA MET A 48 4.89 -1.87 -2.07
C MET A 48 5.86 -0.93 -1.34
N ALA A 49 6.81 -1.49 -0.57
CA ALA A 49 7.83 -0.69 0.10
C ALA A 49 8.69 0.10 -0.90
N HIS A 50 9.11 -0.53 -2.01
CA HIS A 50 9.85 0.16 -3.07
C HIS A 50 8.98 1.21 -3.76
N ALA A 51 7.74 0.87 -4.14
CA ALA A 51 6.84 1.82 -4.79
C ALA A 51 6.57 3.07 -3.94
N MET A 52 6.45 2.92 -2.61
CA MET A 52 6.30 4.05 -1.69
C MET A 52 7.60 4.84 -1.52
N ALA A 53 8.76 4.17 -1.49
CA ALA A 53 10.06 4.83 -1.42
C ALA A 53 10.35 5.66 -2.68
N ASP A 54 9.95 5.19 -3.86
CA ASP A 54 10.07 5.91 -5.13
C ASP A 54 9.21 7.19 -5.17
N LEU A 55 8.13 7.22 -4.39
CA LEU A 55 7.32 8.42 -4.15
C LEU A 55 7.95 9.38 -3.12
N GLY A 56 9.10 9.03 -2.54
CA GLY A 56 9.79 9.80 -1.51
C GLY A 56 9.17 9.66 -0.11
N LEU A 57 8.36 8.63 0.13
CA LEU A 57 7.77 8.37 1.45
C LEU A 57 8.77 7.68 2.38
N ALA A 58 8.72 8.01 3.66
CA ALA A 58 9.45 7.29 4.69
C ALA A 58 8.81 5.91 4.91
N ILE A 59 9.62 4.86 4.86
CA ILE A 59 9.16 3.48 5.04
C ILE A 59 9.55 3.00 6.43
N ASP A 60 8.54 2.58 7.20
CA ASP A 60 8.74 1.80 8.42
C ASP A 60 8.38 0.34 8.14
N ARG A 61 9.31 -0.57 8.45
CA ARG A 61 9.16 -2.01 8.21
C ARG A 61 9.51 -2.78 9.47
N TRP A 62 8.53 -3.50 9.99
CA TRP A 62 8.65 -4.27 11.22
C TRP A 62 8.05 -5.67 11.05
N LYS A 63 8.52 -6.60 11.89
CA LYS A 63 7.91 -7.93 12.02
C LYS A 63 6.91 -7.88 13.16
N ILE A 64 5.76 -8.51 12.97
CA ILE A 64 4.75 -8.61 14.03
C ILE A 64 5.32 -9.42 15.20
N ASN A 65 5.33 -8.81 16.39
CA ASN A 65 5.57 -9.52 17.63
C ASN A 65 4.25 -10.09 18.14
N VAL A 66 4.07 -11.41 18.01
CA VAL A 66 2.82 -12.09 18.37
C VAL A 66 2.50 -11.93 19.86
N ASP A 67 3.51 -11.91 20.72
CA ASP A 67 3.30 -11.80 22.17
C ASP A 67 2.73 -10.44 22.58
N GLU A 68 3.02 -9.39 21.82
CA GLU A 68 2.47 -8.05 22.03
C GLU A 68 1.00 -7.95 21.63
N ILE A 69 0.49 -8.85 20.79
CA ILE A 69 -0.88 -8.75 20.23
C ILE A 69 -1.82 -9.88 20.63
N ARG A 70 -1.30 -11.02 21.11
CA ARG A 70 -2.08 -12.23 21.41
C ARG A 70 -3.18 -12.07 22.45
N HIS A 71 -3.09 -11.02 23.27
CA HIS A 71 -4.05 -10.71 24.34
C HIS A 71 -5.15 -9.73 23.89
N LEU A 72 -5.06 -9.19 22.67
CA LEU A 72 -6.02 -8.23 22.14
C LEU A 72 -7.30 -8.94 21.65
N PRO A 73 -8.48 -8.30 21.81
CA PRO A 73 -9.73 -8.82 21.26
C PRO A 73 -9.63 -9.05 19.75
N GLY A 74 -10.11 -10.20 19.27
CA GLY A 74 -10.09 -10.56 17.85
C GLY A 74 -8.78 -11.20 17.36
N PHE A 75 -7.81 -11.47 18.25
CA PHE A 75 -6.64 -12.26 17.89
C PHE A 75 -7.03 -13.67 17.39
N SER A 76 -6.47 -14.05 16.23
CA SER A 76 -6.56 -15.40 15.69
C SER A 76 -5.19 -16.05 15.67
N PRO A 77 -5.03 -17.30 16.13
CA PRO A 77 -3.74 -17.98 16.14
C PRO A 77 -3.07 -18.00 14.77
N VAL A 78 -1.75 -17.82 14.77
CA VAL A 78 -0.92 -18.07 13.60
C VAL A 78 -0.86 -19.59 13.40
N MET A 79 -1.61 -20.10 12.43
CA MET A 79 -1.47 -21.50 12.01
C MET A 79 -0.22 -21.59 11.15
N VAL A 80 0.74 -22.41 11.57
CA VAL A 80 1.96 -22.77 10.84
C VAL A 80 1.68 -24.02 10.01
#